data_AF-A0ABD0C5U0-F1
#
_entry.id   AF-A0ABD0C5U0-F1
#
_cell.length_a   1.000
_cell.length_b   1.000
_cell.length_c   1.000
_cell.angle_alpha   90.00
_cell.angle_beta   90.00
_cell.angle_gamma   90.00
#
_symmetry.space_group_name_H-M   'P 1'
#
loop_
_entity.id
_entity.type
_entity.pdbx_description
1 polymer ?
#
loop_
_entity_poly.entity_id
_entity_poly.type
_entity_poly.pdbx_seq_one_letter_code
_entity_poly.pdbx_strand_id
1 'polypeptide(L)'
;MNQVKVISIFKENETYYAALSYEEKVTAKTRTHQKTAVDVNVGHFNYTEDQINVLPAKLQKLYKRIKHYQRMLARKREINGKLAIKSNNYLAVRIKLQRDYHKIANIQNDLLQKFTTKLVNNYDQIVIEDLAIQKMMMTHVASKGMQRSLFSRFRQILTYKCEWYSKKINLS
;
A
#
# COMPACT_ATOMS: atom_id res chain seq x y z
N MET A 1 -15.46 -20.80 -19.68
CA MET A 1 -14.44 -19.85 -20.16
C MET A 1 -14.94 -18.46 -19.82
N ASN A 2 -14.28 -17.74 -18.89
CA ASN A 2 -14.76 -16.45 -18.42
C ASN A 2 -14.59 -15.41 -19.53
N GLN A 3 -15.66 -14.71 -19.90
CA GLN A 3 -15.60 -13.66 -20.92
C GLN A 3 -15.01 -12.38 -20.32
N VAL A 4 -14.05 -11.79 -21.02
CA VAL A 4 -13.53 -10.45 -20.70
C VAL A 4 -14.64 -9.44 -21.01
N LYS A 5 -15.04 -8.67 -20.00
CA LYS A 5 -16.15 -7.71 -20.14
C LYS A 5 -15.70 -6.38 -20.71
N VAL A 6 -14.58 -5.86 -20.21
CA VAL A 6 -14.05 -4.54 -20.56
C VAL A 6 -12.54 -4.62 -20.63
N ILE A 7 -11.98 -4.00 -21.67
CA ILE A 7 -10.55 -3.72 -21.79
C ILE A 7 -10.37 -2.21 -21.68
N SER A 8 -9.63 -1.76 -20.68
CA SER A 8 -9.29 -0.34 -20.51
C SER A 8 -7.80 -0.15 -20.79
N ILE A 9 -7.49 0.70 -21.78
CA ILE A 9 -6.12 1.07 -22.11
C ILE A 9 -5.85 2.47 -21.57
N PHE A 10 -4.77 2.63 -20.81
CA PHE A 10 -4.37 3.92 -20.27
C PHE A 10 -2.85 4.08 -20.25
N LYS A 11 -2.38 5.32 -20.22
CA LYS A 11 -0.97 5.67 -20.20
C LYS A 11 -0.62 6.27 -18.84
N GLU A 12 0.39 5.72 -18.17
CA GLU A 12 0.93 6.27 -16.92
C GLU A 12 2.47 6.33 -17.02
N ASN A 13 3.05 7.51 -16.78
CA ASN A 13 4.50 7.76 -16.80
C ASN A 13 5.23 7.17 -18.03
N GLU A 14 4.74 7.51 -19.22
CA GLU A 14 5.27 7.03 -20.51
C GLU A 14 5.14 5.51 -20.76
N THR A 15 4.42 4.80 -19.89
CA THR A 15 4.15 3.36 -20.04
C THR A 15 2.67 3.13 -20.34
N TYR A 16 2.38 2.25 -21.30
CA TYR A 16 1.02 1.85 -21.63
C TYR A 16 0.61 0.62 -20.80
N TYR A 17 -0.60 0.65 -20.27
CA TYR A 17 -1.20 -0.44 -19.51
C TYR A 17 -2.53 -0.83 -20.15
N ALA A 18 -2.82 -2.13 -20.16
CA ALA A 18 -4.12 -2.68 -20.51
C ALA A 18 -4.67 -3.43 -19.30
N ALA A 19 -5.84 -3.02 -18.80
CA ALA A 19 -6.57 -3.72 -17.75
C ALA A 19 -7.70 -4.53 -18.38
N LEU A 20 -7.67 -5.85 -18.18
CA LEU A 20 -8.69 -6.77 -18.65
C LEU A 20 -9.55 -7.21 -17.46
N SER A 21 -10.81 -6.78 -17.45
CA SER A 21 -11.75 -7.12 -16.38
C SER A 21 -12.57 -8.34 -16.76
N TYR A 22 -12.62 -9.32 -15.88
CA TYR A 22 -13.43 -10.53 -16.03
C TYR A 22 -14.06 -10.91 -14.69
N GLU A 23 -15.13 -11.68 -14.74
CA GLU A 23 -15.78 -12.24 -13.56
C GLU A 23 -15.40 -13.70 -13.41
N GLU A 24 -15.11 -14.10 -12.17
CA GLU A 24 -14.80 -15.47 -11.82
C GLU A 24 -15.46 -15.82 -10.48
N LYS A 25 -16.01 -17.03 -10.39
CA LYS A 25 -16.49 -17.56 -9.12
C LYS A 25 -15.29 -18.01 -8.30
N VAL A 26 -14.95 -17.25 -7.26
CA VAL A 26 -13.88 -17.63 -6.33
C VAL A 26 -14.37 -18.73 -5.39
N THR A 27 -13.58 -19.80 -5.25
CA THR A 27 -13.90 -20.91 -4.35
C THR A 27 -13.57 -20.54 -2.90
N ALA A 28 -14.48 -20.88 -1.99
CA ALA A 28 -14.26 -20.70 -0.56
C ALA A 28 -13.09 -21.57 -0.09
N LYS A 29 -12.32 -21.05 0.87
CA LYS A 29 -11.25 -21.83 1.52
C LYS A 29 -11.84 -22.75 2.59
N THR A 30 -11.09 -23.81 2.91
CA THR A 30 -11.41 -24.70 4.02
C THR A 30 -11.58 -23.92 5.33
N ARG A 31 -12.50 -24.38 6.18
CA ARG A 31 -12.70 -23.81 7.50
C ARG A 31 -11.57 -24.26 8.41
N THR A 32 -10.95 -23.28 9.05
CA THR A 32 -9.87 -23.47 10.02
C THR A 32 -10.40 -23.48 11.45
N HIS A 33 -11.58 -22.89 11.68
CA HIS A 33 -12.15 -22.57 12.99
C HIS A 33 -11.28 -21.65 13.86
N GLN A 34 -10.20 -21.11 13.30
CA GLN A 34 -9.28 -20.23 14.01
C GLN A 34 -9.70 -18.77 13.90
N LYS A 35 -9.27 -17.99 14.90
CA LYS A 35 -9.54 -16.55 14.99
C LYS A 35 -8.23 -15.82 15.23
N THR A 36 -8.13 -14.62 14.68
CA THR A 36 -7.00 -13.73 14.98
C THR A 36 -7.46 -12.28 15.10
N ALA A 37 -6.73 -11.51 15.90
CA ALA A 37 -6.82 -10.06 15.94
C ALA A 37 -5.51 -9.49 15.39
N VAL A 38 -5.63 -8.43 14.58
CA VAL A 38 -4.50 -7.73 13.99
C VAL A 38 -4.45 -6.33 14.58
N ASP A 39 -3.40 -6.07 15.35
CA ASP A 39 -3.07 -4.75 15.87
C ASP A 39 -2.09 -4.06 14.91
N VAL A 40 -2.51 -2.89 14.41
CA VAL A 40 -1.81 -2.17 13.34
C VAL A 40 -0.98 -1.04 13.91
N ASN A 41 0.32 -1.28 14.03
CA ASN A 41 1.27 -0.31 14.57
C ASN A 41 2.09 0.44 13.50
N VAL A 42 2.85 1.44 13.96
CA VAL A 42 3.83 2.15 13.13
C VAL A 42 4.99 1.22 12.81
N GLY A 43 5.09 0.85 11.53
CA GLY A 43 6.20 0.06 11.01
C GLY A 43 6.08 -1.45 11.19
N HIS A 44 5.11 -1.94 11.95
CA HIS A 44 4.83 -3.36 12.10
C HIS A 44 3.36 -3.62 12.40
N PHE A 45 2.84 -4.82 12.07
CA PHE A 45 1.53 -5.28 12.53
C PHE A 45 1.72 -6.52 13.42
N ASN A 46 1.01 -6.57 14.54
CA ASN A 46 1.00 -7.73 15.44
C ASN A 46 -0.27 -8.54 15.17
N TYR A 47 -0.15 -9.86 15.20
CA TYR A 47 -1.30 -10.76 15.18
C TYR A 47 -1.04 -11.92 16.13
N THR A 48 -2.03 -12.81 16.30
CA THR A 48 -2.06 -13.82 17.37
C THR A 48 -0.80 -14.69 17.44
N GLU A 49 -0.16 -15.00 16.32
CA GLU A 49 1.00 -15.90 16.28
C GLU A 49 2.35 -15.19 16.16
N ASP A 50 2.39 -13.95 15.66
CA ASP A 50 3.66 -13.31 15.30
C ASP A 50 3.49 -11.80 15.02
N GLN A 51 4.58 -11.16 14.61
CA GLN A 51 4.63 -9.80 14.10
C GLN A 51 5.12 -9.79 12.65
N ILE A 52 4.57 -8.88 11.84
CA ILE A 52 5.12 -8.58 10.52
C ILE A 52 5.70 -7.17 10.45
N ASN A 53 6.89 -7.03 9.88
CA ASN A 53 7.50 -5.73 9.60
C ASN A 53 6.92 -5.14 8.31
N VAL A 54 6.22 -4.00 8.40
CA VAL A 54 5.67 -3.28 7.25
C VAL A 54 6.56 -2.12 6.77
N LEU A 55 7.74 -1.95 7.41
CA LEU A 55 8.75 -0.96 7.07
C LEU A 55 10.15 -1.58 6.94
N PRO A 56 10.37 -2.52 6.01
CA PRO A 56 11.67 -3.15 5.81
C PRO A 56 12.78 -2.13 5.49
N ALA A 57 14.03 -2.47 5.81
CA ALA A 57 15.19 -1.60 5.65
C ALA A 57 15.35 -1.04 4.22
N LYS A 58 14.92 -1.79 3.20
CA LYS A 58 14.90 -1.33 1.80
C LYS A 58 14.01 -0.10 1.60
N LEU A 59 12.85 -0.03 2.26
CA LEU A 59 11.97 1.14 2.21
C LEU A 59 12.63 2.36 2.85
N GLN A 60 13.37 2.19 3.96
CA GLN A 60 14.08 3.29 4.61
C GLN A 60 15.07 3.99 3.67
N LYS A 61 15.80 3.22 2.85
CA LYS A 61 16.71 3.78 1.83
C LYS A 61 15.95 4.58 0.76
N LEU A 62 14.79 4.10 0.33
CA LEU A 62 13.94 4.80 -0.66
C LEU A 62 13.34 6.08 -0.06
N TYR A 63 12.88 6.07 1.19
CA TYR A 63 12.39 7.29 1.85
C TYR A 63 13.45 8.38 1.97
N LYS A 64 14.70 8.00 2.31
CA LYS A 64 15.83 8.95 2.33
C LYS A 64 16.05 9.60 0.96
N ARG A 65 15.97 8.81 -0.13
CA ARG A 65 16.08 9.30 -1.50
C ARG A 65 14.92 10.23 -1.89
N ILE A 66 13.69 9.87 -1.55
CA ILE A 66 12.51 10.71 -1.76
C ILE A 66 12.68 12.06 -1.06
N LYS A 67 13.06 12.06 0.21
CA LYS A 67 13.30 13.29 0.99
C LYS A 67 14.39 14.16 0.35
N HIS A 68 15.46 13.53 -0.15
CA HIS A 68 16.53 14.23 -0.86
C HIS A 68 16.02 14.88 -2.17
N TYR A 69 15.31 14.13 -3.02
CA TYR A 69 14.78 14.67 -4.28
C TYR A 69 13.70 15.74 -4.06
N GLN A 70 12.83 15.58 -3.05
CA GLN A 70 11.86 16.61 -2.68
C GLN A 70 12.56 17.93 -2.30
N ARG A 71 13.62 17.88 -1.47
CA ARG A 71 14.42 19.05 -1.10
C ARG A 71 15.10 19.69 -2.31
N MET A 72 15.67 18.88 -3.21
CA MET A 72 16.27 19.39 -4.44
C MET A 72 15.26 20.12 -5.33
N LEU A 73 14.07 19.55 -5.51
CA LEU A 73 13.01 20.16 -6.33
C LEU A 73 12.49 21.45 -5.67
N ALA A 74 12.31 21.45 -4.35
CA ALA A 74 11.89 22.65 -3.60
C ALA A 74 12.90 23.79 -3.77
N ARG A 75 14.20 23.52 -3.54
CA ARG A 75 15.27 24.52 -3.74
C ARG A 75 15.34 25.04 -5.18
N LYS A 76 15.14 24.17 -6.18
CA LYS A 76 15.10 24.61 -7.58
C LYS A 76 13.93 25.55 -7.87
N ARG A 77 12.75 25.29 -7.29
CA ARG A 77 11.56 26.16 -7.40
C ARG A 77 11.79 27.50 -6.69
N GLU A 78 12.46 27.49 -5.54
CA GLU A 78 12.82 28.69 -4.79
C GLU A 78 13.76 29.59 -5.59
N ILE A 79 14.84 29.02 -6.16
CA ILE A 79 15.86 29.80 -6.89
C ILE A 79 15.36 30.29 -8.26
N ASN A 80 14.67 29.44 -9.03
CA ASN A 80 14.35 29.73 -10.44
C ASN A 80 12.86 30.02 -10.68
N GLY A 81 12.07 30.12 -9.62
CA GLY A 81 10.62 30.31 -9.69
C GLY A 81 9.93 29.30 -10.62
N LYS A 82 8.99 29.79 -11.43
CA LYS A 82 8.22 28.98 -12.40
C LYS A 82 9.09 28.39 -13.52
N LEU A 83 10.25 28.99 -13.82
CA LEU A 83 11.15 28.49 -14.87
C LEU A 83 11.83 27.17 -14.48
N ALA A 84 11.94 26.88 -13.18
CA ALA A 84 12.51 25.62 -12.67
C ALA A 84 11.86 24.39 -13.33
N ILE A 85 10.53 24.41 -13.47
CA ILE A 85 9.71 23.29 -13.96
C ILE A 85 10.01 22.97 -15.43
N LYS A 86 10.44 23.97 -16.21
CA LYS A 86 10.77 23.82 -17.63
C LYS A 86 12.18 23.26 -17.87
N SER A 87 13.03 23.19 -16.84
CA SER A 87 14.40 22.71 -17.01
C SER A 87 14.49 21.18 -17.11
N ASN A 88 15.30 20.67 -18.03
CA ASN A 88 15.55 19.23 -18.19
C ASN A 88 16.07 18.57 -16.90
N ASN A 89 16.91 19.29 -16.15
CA ASN A 89 17.43 18.82 -14.86
C ASN A 89 16.33 18.66 -13.81
N TYR A 90 15.34 19.56 -13.77
CA TYR A 90 14.20 19.43 -12.87
C TYR A 90 13.32 18.25 -13.27
N LEU A 91 13.05 18.08 -14.57
CA LEU A 91 12.28 16.95 -15.08
C LEU A 91 12.95 15.61 -14.74
N ALA A 92 14.27 15.49 -14.94
CA ALA A 92 15.02 14.28 -14.60
C ALA A 92 14.91 13.91 -13.11
N VAL A 93 14.99 14.90 -12.21
CA VAL A 93 14.83 14.66 -10.75
C VAL A 93 13.40 14.28 -10.41
N ARG A 94 12.40 14.93 -11.04
CA ARG A 94 10.98 14.59 -10.85
C ARG A 94 10.69 13.15 -11.27
N ILE A 95 11.25 12.70 -12.40
CA ILE A 95 11.12 11.31 -12.88
C ILE A 95 11.75 10.34 -11.88
N LYS A 96 12.95 10.64 -11.37
CA LYS A 96 13.60 9.82 -10.31
C LYS A 96 12.75 9.73 -9.05
N LEU A 97 12.16 10.85 -8.63
CA LEU A 97 11.26 10.90 -7.48
C LEU A 97 10.01 10.03 -7.70
N GLN A 98 9.34 10.14 -8.85
CA GLN A 98 8.18 9.31 -9.20
C GLN A 98 8.54 7.82 -9.22
N ARG A 99 9.67 7.45 -9.83
CA ARG A 99 10.15 6.06 -9.84
C ARG A 99 10.35 5.49 -8.44
N ASP A 100 10.86 6.29 -7.50
CA ASP A 100 11.03 5.84 -6.11
C ASP A 100 9.68 5.69 -5.39
N TYR A 101 8.71 6.59 -5.63
CA TYR A 101 7.34 6.41 -5.13
C TYR A 101 6.68 5.12 -5.65
N HIS A 102 6.76 4.83 -6.95
CA HIS A 102 6.24 3.58 -7.51
C HIS A 102 6.90 2.34 -6.90
N LYS A 103 8.23 2.37 -6.70
CA LYS A 103 8.94 1.26 -6.04
C LYS A 103 8.45 1.03 -4.61
N ILE A 104 8.24 2.10 -3.85
CA ILE A 104 7.71 2.00 -2.49
C ILE A 104 6.29 1.41 -2.50
N ALA A 105 5.41 1.93 -3.36
CA ALA A 105 4.04 1.46 -3.47
C ALA A 105 3.98 -0.04 -3.84
N ASN A 106 4.83 -0.49 -4.77
CA ASN A 106 4.91 -1.90 -5.16
C ASN A 106 5.40 -2.80 -4.03
N ILE A 107 6.44 -2.39 -3.29
CA ILE A 107 6.96 -3.15 -2.13
C ILE A 107 5.88 -3.27 -1.05
N GLN A 108 5.21 -2.16 -0.73
CA GLN A 108 4.14 -2.15 0.27
C GLN A 108 2.95 -3.00 -0.16
N ASN A 109 2.53 -2.90 -1.43
CA ASN A 109 1.45 -3.71 -1.96
C ASN A 109 1.78 -5.20 -1.91
N ASP A 110 2.99 -5.60 -2.30
CA ASP A 110 3.46 -7.00 -2.22
C ASP A 110 3.41 -7.53 -0.78
N LEU A 111 3.93 -6.75 0.18
CA LEU A 111 3.87 -7.10 1.61
C LEU A 111 2.43 -7.32 2.08
N LEU A 112 1.53 -6.36 1.81
CA LEU A 112 0.14 -6.45 2.22
C LEU A 112 -0.60 -7.61 1.53
N GLN A 113 -0.34 -7.85 0.24
CA GLN A 113 -0.93 -8.97 -0.49
C GLN A 113 -0.53 -10.30 0.13
N LYS A 114 0.77 -10.51 0.40
CA LYS A 114 1.25 -11.74 1.05
C LYS A 114 0.68 -11.91 2.44
N PHE A 115 0.70 -10.87 3.26
CA PHE A 115 0.21 -10.94 4.63
C PHE A 115 -1.30 -11.21 4.70
N THR A 116 -2.11 -10.47 3.95
CA THR A 116 -3.56 -10.70 3.90
C THR A 116 -3.91 -12.08 3.36
N THR A 117 -3.16 -12.61 2.37
CA THR A 117 -3.32 -13.99 1.90
C THR A 117 -3.02 -14.99 3.01
N LYS A 118 -1.95 -14.78 3.79
CA LYS A 118 -1.63 -15.61 4.96
C LYS A 118 -2.79 -15.62 5.96
N LEU A 119 -3.33 -14.45 6.29
CA LEU A 119 -4.43 -14.33 7.24
C LEU A 119 -5.67 -15.13 6.79
N VAL A 120 -6.14 -14.94 5.56
CA VAL A 120 -7.33 -15.64 5.06
C VAL A 120 -7.11 -17.13 4.79
N ASN A 121 -5.85 -17.60 4.74
CA ASN A 121 -5.54 -19.02 4.68
C ASN A 121 -5.63 -19.67 6.07
N ASN A 122 -5.23 -18.95 7.11
CA ASN A 122 -5.01 -19.53 8.43
C ASN A 122 -6.15 -19.26 9.41
N TYR A 123 -7.01 -18.26 9.14
CA TYR A 123 -8.07 -17.84 10.07
C TYR A 123 -9.42 -17.69 9.38
N ASP A 124 -10.48 -18.03 10.11
CA ASP A 124 -11.87 -17.88 9.69
C ASP A 124 -12.49 -16.55 10.15
N GLN A 125 -12.02 -16.03 11.28
CA GLN A 125 -12.43 -14.73 11.81
C GLN A 125 -11.21 -13.85 12.05
N ILE A 126 -11.19 -12.67 11.43
CA ILE A 126 -10.09 -11.72 11.52
C ILE A 126 -10.64 -10.39 12.05
N VAL A 127 -10.12 -9.92 13.17
CA VAL A 127 -10.46 -8.63 13.77
C VAL A 127 -9.33 -7.65 13.49
N ILE A 128 -9.65 -6.41 13.11
CA ILE A 128 -8.66 -5.33 12.99
C ILE A 128 -8.92 -4.32 14.10
N GLU A 129 -7.94 -4.14 14.99
CA GLU A 129 -8.04 -3.21 16.12
C GLU A 129 -7.62 -1.78 15.72
N ASP A 130 -8.48 -0.78 15.99
CA ASP A 130 -8.38 0.63 15.58
C ASP A 130 -7.64 1.51 16.63
N LEU A 131 -7.17 0.93 17.75
CA LEU A 131 -6.51 1.64 18.85
C LEU A 131 -5.34 2.55 18.42
N ALA A 132 -4.57 2.15 17.40
CA ALA A 132 -3.45 2.95 16.90
C ALA A 132 -3.88 4.13 16.00
N ILE A 133 -5.05 4.10 15.37
CA ILE A 133 -5.46 5.11 14.39
C ILE A 133 -5.80 6.43 15.07
N GLN A 134 -6.49 6.39 16.21
CA GLN A 134 -6.76 7.59 17.01
C GLN A 134 -5.45 8.27 17.41
N LYS A 135 -4.45 7.49 17.87
CA LYS A 135 -3.13 7.99 18.24
C LYS A 135 -2.34 8.51 17.02
N MET A 136 -2.49 7.88 15.86
CA MET A 136 -1.95 8.37 14.58
C MET A 136 -2.67 9.62 14.09
N MET A 137 -3.92 9.89 14.49
CA MET A 137 -4.68 11.11 14.14
C MET A 137 -4.18 12.31 14.92
N MET A 138 -3.70 12.12 16.14
CA MET A 138 -3.27 13.19 17.04
C MET A 138 -1.82 13.68 16.85
N THR A 139 -0.97 12.97 16.09
CA THR A 139 0.46 13.32 15.93
C THR A 139 0.77 13.99 14.57
N HIS A 140 1.74 14.94 14.55
CA HIS A 140 2.07 15.83 13.41
C HIS A 140 3.28 15.39 12.55
N VAL A 141 3.63 14.10 12.51
CA VAL A 141 4.85 13.62 11.84
C VAL A 141 4.62 13.23 10.38
N ALA A 142 5.56 13.56 9.49
CA ALA A 142 5.50 13.31 8.04
C ALA A 142 5.32 11.83 7.61
N SER A 143 5.57 10.86 8.51
CA SER A 143 5.30 9.43 8.30
C SER A 143 3.80 9.09 8.30
N LYS A 144 2.93 10.01 8.75
CA LYS A 144 1.48 9.79 8.93
C LYS A 144 0.73 9.50 7.64
N GLY A 145 0.94 10.30 6.58
CA GLY A 145 0.21 10.12 5.32
C GLY A 145 0.51 8.77 4.67
N MET A 146 1.79 8.38 4.74
CA MET A 146 2.30 7.10 4.26
C MET A 146 1.63 5.92 4.97
N GLN A 147 1.62 5.95 6.30
CA GLN A 147 1.10 4.86 7.11
C GLN A 147 -0.43 4.77 7.06
N ARG A 148 -1.13 5.92 6.98
CA ARG A 148 -2.57 5.96 6.74
C ARG A 148 -2.94 5.31 5.42
N SER A 149 -2.22 5.64 4.35
CA SER A 149 -2.44 5.05 3.03
C SER A 149 -2.20 3.53 3.06
N LEU A 150 -1.11 3.09 3.70
CA LEU A 150 -0.82 1.66 3.88
C LEU A 150 -1.93 0.94 4.64
N PHE A 151 -2.44 1.53 5.71
CA PHE A 151 -3.51 0.94 6.51
C PHE A 151 -4.84 0.86 5.75
N SER A 152 -5.23 1.95 5.08
CA SER A 152 -6.42 1.96 4.22
C SER A 152 -6.33 0.87 3.15
N ARG A 153 -5.14 0.69 2.55
CA ARG A 153 -4.85 -0.36 1.59
C ARG A 153 -4.94 -1.76 2.22
N PHE A 154 -4.43 -1.94 3.45
CA PHE A 154 -4.53 -3.20 4.18
C PHE A 154 -5.99 -3.59 4.44
N ARG A 155 -6.80 -2.67 5.00
CA ARG A 155 -8.25 -2.86 5.20
C ARG A 155 -8.91 -3.25 3.88
N GLN A 156 -8.71 -2.47 2.82
CA GLN A 156 -9.29 -2.73 1.51
C GLN A 156 -8.94 -4.14 1.00
N ILE A 157 -7.65 -4.52 1.05
CA ILE A 157 -7.20 -5.82 0.55
C ILE A 157 -7.80 -6.96 1.35
N LEU A 158 -7.78 -6.83 2.67
CA LEU A 158 -8.27 -7.88 3.54
C LEU A 158 -9.79 -8.06 3.40
N THR A 159 -10.55 -6.97 3.30
CA THR A 159 -12.00 -7.00 3.09
C THR A 159 -12.36 -7.81 1.86
N TYR A 160 -11.83 -7.49 0.68
CA TYR A 160 -12.20 -8.22 -0.53
C TYR A 160 -11.75 -9.70 -0.48
N LYS A 161 -10.62 -10.01 0.16
CA LYS A 161 -10.18 -11.41 0.30
C LYS A 161 -11.07 -12.20 1.26
N CYS A 162 -11.54 -11.56 2.31
CA CYS A 162 -12.50 -12.18 3.23
C CYS A 162 -13.82 -12.47 2.49
N GLU A 163 -14.30 -11.54 1.67
CA GLU A 163 -15.47 -11.75 0.80
C GLU A 163 -15.25 -12.91 -0.19
N TRP A 164 -14.11 -12.95 -0.87
CA TRP A 164 -13.76 -14.01 -1.83
C TRP A 164 -13.69 -15.40 -1.20
N TYR A 165 -13.15 -15.51 0.01
CA TYR A 165 -12.86 -16.80 0.64
C TYR A 165 -13.84 -17.18 1.76
N SER A 166 -14.98 -16.49 1.85
CA SER A 166 -16.01 -16.70 2.87
C SER A 166 -15.46 -16.63 4.30
N LYS A 167 -14.57 -15.66 4.57
CA LYS A 167 -14.01 -15.39 5.90
C LYS A 167 -14.71 -14.19 6.53
N LYS A 168 -14.79 -14.15 7.86
CA LYS A 168 -15.41 -13.04 8.60
C LYS A 168 -14.36 -11.99 8.97
N ILE A 169 -14.59 -10.75 8.56
CA ILE A 169 -13.80 -9.59 9.00
C ILE A 169 -14.62 -8.74 9.98
N ASN A 170 -14.02 -8.30 11.08
CA ASN A 170 -14.60 -7.31 11.98
C ASN A 170 -13.65 -6.12 12.08
N LEU A 171 -14.17 -4.91 11.88
CA LEU A 171 -13.45 -3.67 12.01
C LEU A 171 -13.89 -3.05 13.34
N SER A 172 -12.98 -2.94 14.30
CA SER A 172 -13.25 -2.45 15.67
C SER A 172 -12.37 -1.26 15.98
#